data_AF-A0A9D6S063-F1
#
_entry.id   AF-A0A9D6S063-F1
#
_cell.length_a   1.000
_cell.length_b   1.000
_cell.length_c   1.000
_cell.angle_alpha   90.00
_cell.angle_beta   90.00
_cell.angle_gamma   90.00
#
_symmetry.space_group_name_H-M   'P 1'
#
loop_
_entity.id
_entity.type
_entity.pdbx_description
1 polymer ?
#
loop_
_entity_poly.entity_id
_entity_poly.type
_entity_poly.pdbx_seq_one_letter_code
_entity_poly.pdbx_strand_id
1 'polypeptide(L)' 'MPETIPLQDAVVYGPIRSRRLGNSLGINLLPVSHKVCSSNCVYCQYG' A
#
# COMPACT_ATOMS: atom_id res chain seq x y z
N MET A 1 2.79 1.96 -15.38
CA MET A 1 1.69 2.38 -14.48
C MET A 1 2.29 2.32 -13.09
N PRO A 2 2.33 3.41 -12.30
CA PRO A 2 3.11 3.37 -11.08
C PRO A 2 2.46 2.34 -10.15
N GLU A 3 3.15 1.21 -9.91
CA GLU A 3 2.69 0.16 -8.99
C GLU A 3 2.83 0.59 -7.52
N THR A 4 3.46 1.75 -7.27
CA THR A 4 3.83 2.21 -5.95
C THR A 4 2.91 3.34 -5.47
N ILE A 5 2.25 3.12 -4.34
CA ILE A 5 1.48 4.14 -3.61
C ILE A 5 2.39 4.86 -2.61
N PRO A 6 2.12 6.13 -2.27
CA PRO A 6 2.82 6.81 -1.19
C PRO A 6 2.54 6.12 0.16
N LEU A 7 3.42 6.34 1.14
CA LEU A 7 3.16 5.94 2.52
C LEU A 7 1.84 6.56 3.00
N GLN A 8 1.03 5.75 3.66
CA GLN A 8 -0.30 6.14 4.10
C GLN A 8 -0.23 6.53 5.57
N ASP A 9 -0.74 7.73 5.90
CA ASP A 9 -0.71 8.28 7.26
C ASP A 9 -1.76 7.65 8.20
N ALA A 10 -2.67 6.86 7.65
CA ALA A 10 -3.74 6.19 8.38
C ALA A 10 -3.68 4.67 8.20
N VAL A 11 -4.15 3.95 9.22
CA VAL A 11 -4.30 2.48 9.18
C VAL A 11 -5.29 2.06 8.08
N VAL A 12 -6.27 2.89 7.77
CA VAL A 12 -7.25 2.65 6.72
C VAL A 12 -7.11 3.72 5.65
N TYR A 13 -6.91 3.32 4.39
CA TYR A 13 -6.65 4.22 3.26
C TYR A 13 -7.58 4.03 2.05
N GLY A 14 -8.65 3.24 2.20
CA GLY A 14 -9.64 3.01 1.14
C GLY A 14 -10.89 3.87 1.23
N PRO A 15 -11.82 3.70 0.28
CA PRO A 15 -11.91 2.61 -0.69
C PRO A 15 -10.94 2.73 -1.89
N ILE A 16 -10.17 1.67 -2.15
CA ILE A 16 -9.30 1.55 -3.31
C ILE A 16 -9.79 0.48 -4.30
N ARG A 17 -9.50 0.66 -5.59
CA ARG A 17 -9.68 -0.40 -6.60
C ARG A 17 -8.45 -1.30 -6.63
N SER A 18 -8.51 -2.38 -5.86
CA SER A 18 -7.56 -3.50 -5.93
C SER A 18 -7.67 -4.23 -7.26
N ARG A 19 -6.52 -4.50 -7.89
CA ARG A 19 -6.44 -5.32 -9.10
C ARG A 19 -6.93 -6.76 -8.89
N ARG A 20 -6.78 -7.31 -7.67
CA ARG A 20 -7.16 -8.70 -7.35
C ARG A 20 -8.59 -8.83 -6.83
N LEU A 21 -9.06 -7.85 -6.05
CA LEU A 21 -10.31 -7.95 -5.28
C LEU A 21 -11.39 -6.95 -5.73
N GLY A 22 -11.11 -6.07 -6.69
CA GLY A 22 -12.03 -4.99 -7.04
C GLY A 22 -12.03 -3.92 -5.95
N ASN A 23 -13.18 -3.66 -5.31
CA ASN A 23 -13.25 -2.67 -4.23
C ASN A 23 -12.70 -3.24 -2.92
N SER A 24 -11.69 -2.57 -2.36
CA SER A 24 -11.04 -2.96 -1.11
C SER A 24 -10.90 -1.76 -0.18
N LEU A 25 -10.98 -2.00 1.13
CA LEU A 25 -10.84 -0.97 2.16
C LEU A 25 -9.41 -0.46 2.31
N GLY A 26 -8.38 -1.18 1.84
CA GLY A 26 -6.98 -0.77 2.00
C GLY A 26 -6.58 -0.59 3.47
N ILE A 27 -5.98 -1.62 4.08
CA ILE A 27 -5.55 -1.58 5.48
C ILE A 27 -4.02 -1.68 5.53
N ASN A 28 -3.37 -0.70 6.17
CA ASN A 28 -1.94 -0.69 6.41
C ASN A 28 -1.67 -0.96 7.89
N LEU A 29 -1.03 -2.10 8.18
CA LEU A 29 -0.59 -2.48 9.52
C LEU A 29 0.88 -2.10 9.80
N LEU A 30 1.57 -1.51 8.81
CA LEU A 30 2.95 -1.07 8.93
C LEU A 30 3.02 0.36 9.47
N PRO A 31 4.18 0.79 10.02
CA PRO A 31 4.42 2.17 10.38
C PRO A 31 4.11 3.14 9.23
N VAL A 32 3.41 4.23 9.57
CA VAL A 32 3.00 5.24 8.59
C VAL A 32 4.15 6.14 8.14
N SER A 33 5.20 6.25 8.97
CA SER A 33 6.32 7.18 8.76
C SER A 33 7.43 6.64 7.86
N HIS A 34 7.56 5.32 7.72
CA HIS A 34 8.64 4.73 6.95
C HIS A 34 8.30 3.32 6.46
N LYS A 35 8.92 2.96 5.34
CA LYS A 35 8.93 1.58 4.87
C LYS A 35 9.88 0.76 5.73
N VAL A 36 9.38 -0.34 6.29
CA VAL A 36 10.16 -1.22 7.18
C VAL A 36 11.22 -2.03 6.42
N CYS A 37 11.02 -2.24 5.12
CA CYS A 37 11.90 -3.04 4.27
C CYS A 37 12.70 -2.18 3.30
N SER A 38 13.98 -2.50 3.08
CA SER A 38 14.84 -1.84 2.08
C SER A 38 14.61 -2.32 0.64
N SER A 39 13.92 -3.44 0.45
CA SER A 39 13.79 -4.11 -0.85
C SER A 39 12.58 -3.65 -1.64
N ASN A 40 12.74 -3.40 -2.94
CA ASN A 40 11.64 -3.01 -3.82
C ASN A 40 11.11 -4.20 -4.64
N CYS A 41 10.13 -4.93 -4.10
CA CYS A 41 9.56 -6.13 -4.73
C CYS A 41 8.38 -5.79 -5.65
N VAL A 42 8.26 -6.47 -6.79
CA VAL A 42 7.17 -6.29 -7.78
C VAL A 42 5.75 -6.52 -7.23
N TYR A 43 5.62 -7.11 -6.04
CA TYR A 43 4.34 -7.33 -5.37
C TYR A 43 4.10 -6.37 -4.20
N CYS A 44 5.09 -5.54 -3.86
CA CYS A 44 4.96 -4.57 -2.78
C CYS A 44 4.31 -3.29 -3.31
N GLN A 45 3.26 -2.86 -2.61
CA GLN A 45 2.56 -1.61 -2.92
C GLN A 45 3.40 -0.35 -2.65
N TYR A 46 4.48 -0.44 -1.88
CA TYR A 46 5.39 0.68 -1.63
C TYR A 46 6.63 0.66 -2.55
N GLY A 47 6.65 -0.26 -3.51
CA GLY A 47 7.83 -0.54 -4.32
C GLY A 47 8.75 -1.40 -3.53
#